data_AF-A0A1H8G9N9-F1
#
_entry.id   AF-A0A1H8G9N9-F1
#
_cell.length_a   1.000
_cell.length_b   1.000
_cell.length_c   1.000
_cell.angle_alpha   90.00
_cell.angle_beta   90.00
_cell.angle_gamma   90.00
#
_symmetry.space_group_name_H-M   'P 1'
#
loop_
_entity.id
_entity.type
_entity.pdbx_description
1 polymer ?
#
loop_
_entity_poly.entity_id
_entity_poly.type
_entity_poly.pdbx_seq_one_letter_code
_entity_poly.pdbx_strand_id
1 'polypeptide(L)'
;MSNRKELLMKLADKIERELRQTIMTHPQPCLTENYAFCEVCLNWTWRKDVRLVVEGPGDTISKRVCKDCIQKHQIQVPDCESSLEFEARTIAIERIRGRRADWLDED
;
A
#
# COMPACT_ATOMS: atom_id res chain seq x y z
N MET A 1 13.08 -11.14 7.87
CA MET A 1 12.16 -11.09 6.70
C MET A 1 10.81 -11.81 6.95
N SER A 2 10.75 -12.96 7.65
CA SER A 2 9.48 -13.71 7.90
C SER A 2 8.35 -12.92 8.58
N ASN A 3 8.66 -12.13 9.62
CA ASN A 3 7.63 -11.54 10.48
C ASN A 3 6.80 -10.43 9.79
N ARG A 4 7.46 -9.56 8.99
CA ARG A 4 6.76 -8.47 8.27
C ARG A 4 5.81 -9.03 7.22
N LYS A 5 6.27 -9.98 6.40
CA LYS A 5 5.45 -10.60 5.34
C LYS A 5 4.23 -11.29 5.94
N GLU A 6 4.41 -12.06 7.01
CA GLU A 6 3.30 -12.69 7.72
C GLU A 6 2.30 -11.66 8.28
N LEU A 7 2.80 -10.57 8.85
CA LEU A 7 1.96 -9.47 9.36
C LEU A 7 1.15 -8.82 8.23
N LEU A 8 1.79 -8.48 7.11
CA LEU A 8 1.14 -7.90 5.94
C LEU A 8 0.06 -8.82 5.38
N MET A 9 0.32 -10.13 5.33
CA MET A 9 -0.66 -11.11 4.85
C MET A 9 -1.87 -11.21 5.77
N LYS A 10 -1.67 -11.24 7.10
CA LYS A 10 -2.77 -11.23 8.08
C LYS A 10 -3.62 -9.94 7.99
N LEU A 11 -2.96 -8.78 7.84
CA LEU A 11 -3.65 -7.51 7.64
C LEU A 11 -4.41 -7.49 6.30
N ALA A 12 -3.80 -8.00 5.23
CA ALA A 12 -4.43 -8.08 3.92
C ALA A 12 -5.68 -8.96 3.93
N ASP A 13 -5.66 -10.10 4.63
CA ASP A 13 -6.84 -10.98 4.77
C ASP A 13 -8.01 -10.26 5.47
N LYS A 14 -7.71 -9.47 6.51
CA LYS A 14 -8.70 -8.65 7.22
C LYS A 14 -9.28 -7.57 6.28
N ILE A 15 -8.42 -6.78 5.65
CA ILE A 15 -8.83 -5.68 4.77
C ILE A 15 -9.58 -6.22 3.54
N GLU A 16 -9.17 -7.34 2.96
CA GLU A 16 -9.86 -7.99 1.85
C GLU A 16 -11.30 -8.36 2.21
N ARG A 17 -11.51 -8.94 3.40
CA ARG A 17 -12.85 -9.30 3.89
C ARG A 17 -13.73 -8.06 4.03
N GLU A 18 -13.21 -7.00 4.62
CA GLU A 18 -13.91 -5.73 4.81
C GLU A 18 -14.27 -5.10 3.46
N LEU A 19 -13.30 -4.99 2.54
CA LEU A 19 -13.52 -4.46 1.19
C LEU A 19 -14.57 -5.26 0.42
N ARG A 20 -14.52 -6.60 0.45
CA ARG A 20 -15.52 -7.45 -0.22
C ARG A 20 -16.92 -7.22 0.34
N GLN A 21 -17.05 -7.10 1.67
CA GLN A 21 -18.33 -6.80 2.31
C GLN A 21 -18.86 -5.43 1.87
N THR A 22 -18.01 -4.40 1.85
CA THR A 22 -18.38 -3.06 1.39
C THR A 22 -18.77 -3.05 -0.09
N ILE A 23 -18.03 -3.74 -0.96
CA ILE A 23 -18.34 -3.81 -2.39
C ILE A 23 -19.71 -4.46 -2.65
N MET A 24 -20.07 -5.48 -1.86
CA MET A 24 -21.38 -6.13 -1.97
C MET A 24 -22.54 -5.23 -1.52
N THR A 25 -22.35 -4.38 -0.51
CA THR A 25 -23.41 -3.50 0.00
C THR A 25 -23.49 -2.17 -0.75
N HIS A 26 -22.34 -1.65 -1.21
CA HIS A 26 -22.24 -0.38 -1.91
C HIS A 26 -21.04 -0.39 -2.88
N PRO A 27 -21.23 -0.85 -4.13
CA PRO A 27 -20.14 -0.99 -5.07
C PRO A 27 -19.57 0.39 -5.45
N GLN A 28 -18.36 0.67 -4.97
CA GLN A 28 -17.60 1.87 -5.31
C GLN A 28 -16.28 1.48 -5.98
N PRO A 29 -16.09 1.77 -7.28
CA PRO A 29 -14.87 1.43 -8.02
C PRO A 29 -13.58 1.94 -7.35
N CYS A 30 -13.64 3.12 -6.72
CA CYS A 30 -12.51 3.76 -6.03
C CYS A 30 -11.95 2.93 -4.86
N LEU A 31 -12.74 2.01 -4.28
CA LEU A 31 -12.26 1.11 -3.21
C LEU A 31 -11.22 0.11 -3.71
N THR A 32 -11.13 -0.10 -5.02
CA THR A 32 -10.21 -1.03 -5.70
C THR A 32 -9.32 -0.34 -6.74
N GLU A 33 -9.07 0.97 -6.55
CA GLU A 33 -8.16 1.76 -7.37
C GLU A 33 -6.72 1.21 -7.25
N ASN A 34 -6.12 0.86 -8.39
CA ASN A 34 -4.76 0.30 -8.42
C ASN A 34 -3.68 1.33 -8.66
N TYR A 35 -4.06 2.58 -8.86
CA TYR A 35 -3.13 3.67 -9.07
C TYR A 35 -3.07 4.53 -7.82
N ALA A 36 -1.89 5.04 -7.54
CA ALA A 36 -1.66 6.02 -6.49
C ALA A 36 -0.80 7.16 -7.04
N PHE A 37 -1.12 8.37 -6.58
CA PHE A 37 -0.38 9.56 -6.93
C PHE A 37 0.87 9.66 -6.05
N CYS A 38 2.04 9.86 -6.66
CA CYS A 38 3.28 10.15 -5.97
C CYS A 38 3.40 11.65 -5.71
N GLU A 39 3.55 12.02 -4.44
CA GLU A 39 3.61 13.42 -3.99
C GLU A 39 5.00 14.06 -4.18
N VAL A 40 5.98 13.29 -4.65
CA VAL A 40 7.34 13.79 -4.98
C VAL A 40 7.47 14.09 -6.48
N CYS A 41 7.18 13.12 -7.36
CA CYS A 41 7.30 13.31 -8.81
C CYS A 41 6.01 13.77 -9.49
N LEU A 42 4.91 13.88 -8.74
CA LEU A 42 3.59 14.32 -9.22
C LEU A 42 3.01 13.46 -10.36
N ASN A 43 3.38 12.18 -10.39
CA ASN A 43 2.89 11.20 -11.36
C ASN A 43 2.01 10.14 -10.70
N TRP A 44 1.04 9.64 -11.46
CA TRP A 44 0.29 8.44 -11.11
C TRP A 44 1.09 7.20 -11.48
N THR A 45 1.20 6.26 -10.54
CA THR A 45 1.84 4.96 -10.77
C THR A 45 1.04 3.84 -10.11
N TRP A 46 1.43 2.59 -10.33
CA TRP A 46 0.80 1.45 -9.69
C TRP A 46 0.98 1.51 -8.18
N ARG A 47 -0.08 1.21 -7.45
CA ARG A 47 -0.12 1.29 -5.99
C ARG A 47 0.90 0.36 -5.32
N LYS A 48 1.21 -0.78 -5.94
CA LYS A 48 2.29 -1.71 -5.51
C LYS A 48 3.68 -1.06 -5.50
N ASP A 49 3.86 -0.02 -6.31
CA ASP A 49 5.11 0.73 -6.46
C ASP A 49 5.10 2.03 -5.64
N VAL A 50 4.15 2.19 -4.72
CA VAL A 50 4.02 3.34 -3.80
C VAL A 50 4.14 2.87 -2.36
N ARG A 51 4.80 3.67 -1.52
CA ARG A 51 4.83 3.50 -0.06
C ARG A 51 4.33 4.77 0.63
N LEU A 52 3.83 4.63 1.85
CA LEU A 52 3.61 5.78 2.73
C LEU A 52 4.91 6.08 3.47
N VAL A 53 5.36 7.32 3.38
CA VAL A 53 6.54 7.84 4.07
C VAL A 53 6.12 8.95 5.03
N VAL A 54 6.94 9.21 6.05
CA VAL A 54 6.68 10.27 7.04
C VAL A 54 7.81 11.29 6.95
N GLU A 55 7.49 12.59 7.02
CA GLU A 55 8.49 13.67 6.80
C GLU A 55 9.49 13.86 7.96
N GLY A 56 9.26 13.24 9.11
CA GLY A 56 10.17 13.29 10.24
C GLY A 56 9.71 12.46 11.43
N PRO A 57 10.61 12.24 12.41
CA PRO A 57 10.24 11.56 13.65
C PRO A 57 9.21 12.39 14.43
N GLY A 58 7.97 11.88 14.52
CA GLY A 58 6.86 12.52 15.22
C GLY A 58 5.80 13.18 14.32
N ASP A 59 6.02 13.21 13.00
CA ASP A 59 5.02 13.71 12.06
C ASP A 59 3.87 12.71 11.88
N THR A 60 2.64 13.22 11.88
CA THR A 60 1.42 12.47 11.58
C THR A 60 1.08 12.49 10.08
N ILE A 61 1.74 13.37 9.32
CA ILE A 61 1.47 13.55 7.89
C ILE A 61 2.23 12.48 7.11
N SER A 62 1.48 11.53 6.56
CA SER A 62 2.01 10.48 5.69
C SER A 62 1.93 10.94 4.23
N LYS A 63 3.04 10.86 3.49
CA LYS A 63 3.10 11.14 2.05
C LYS A 63 3.13 9.85 1.24
N ARG A 64 2.44 9.84 0.09
CA ARG A 64 2.53 8.73 -0.88
C ARG A 64 3.70 8.96 -1.82
N VAL A 65 4.67 8.06 -1.83
CA VAL A 65 5.89 8.20 -2.64
C VAL A 65 6.18 6.92 -3.40
N CYS A 66 6.49 7.05 -4.70
CA CYS A 66 6.84 5.89 -5.52
C CYS A 66 8.24 5.36 -5.21
N LYS A 67 8.49 4.07 -5.48
CA LYS A 67 9.77 3.39 -5.31
C LYS A 67 10.93 4.14 -5.98
N ASP A 68 10.72 4.67 -7.19
CA ASP A 68 11.74 5.45 -7.91
C ASP A 68 12.16 6.70 -7.14
N CYS A 69 11.19 7.44 -6.58
CA CYS A 69 11.47 8.62 -5.76
C CYS A 69 12.11 8.24 -4.43
N ILE A 70 11.69 7.13 -3.82
CA ILE A 70 12.29 6.60 -2.59
C ILE A 70 13.79 6.31 -2.82
N GLN A 71 14.11 5.59 -3.89
CA GLN A 71 15.49 5.25 -4.24
C GLN A 71 16.31 6.50 -4.60
N LYS A 72 15.75 7.39 -5.44
CA LYS A 72 16.43 8.60 -5.92
C LYS A 72 16.76 9.58 -4.79
N HIS A 73 15.84 9.73 -3.83
CA HIS A 73 15.96 10.72 -2.75
C HIS A 73 16.36 10.08 -1.41
N GLN A 74 16.64 8.78 -1.38
CA GLN A 74 17.01 8.02 -0.17
C GLN A 74 15.99 8.21 0.97
N ILE A 75 14.70 8.20 0.63
CA ILE A 75 13.62 8.42 1.60
C ILE A 75 13.44 7.16 2.43
N GLN A 76 13.38 7.29 3.75
CA GLN A 76 13.12 6.15 4.62
C GLN A 76 11.63 5.80 4.64
N VAL A 77 11.32 4.51 4.43
CA VAL A 77 9.95 3.99 4.61
C VAL A 77 9.79 3.54 6.06
N PRO A 78 8.89 4.16 6.84
CA PRO A 78 8.67 3.78 8.22
C PRO A 78 7.90 2.46 8.33
N ASP A 79 8.22 1.69 9.37
CA ASP A 79 7.46 0.49 9.75
C ASP A 79 6.36 0.81 10.77
N CYS A 80 5.55 1.83 10.46
CA CYS A 80 4.41 2.22 11.28
C CYS A 80 3.11 1.57 10.78
N GLU A 81 2.08 1.55 11.62
CA GLU A 81 0.78 0.93 11.33
C GLU A 81 0.17 1.42 10.01
N SER A 82 0.18 2.74 9.76
CA SER A 82 -0.37 3.30 8.52
C SER A 82 0.38 2.85 7.26
N SER A 83 1.71 2.71 7.36
CA SER A 83 2.55 2.23 6.26
C SER A 83 2.24 0.76 5.93
N LEU A 84 2.17 -0.08 6.97
CA LEU A 84 1.78 -1.49 6.86
C LEU A 84 0.36 -1.65 6.31
N GLU A 85 -0.60 -0.85 6.79
CA GLU A 85 -1.98 -0.89 6.33
C GLU A 85 -2.10 -0.51 4.85
N PHE A 86 -1.33 0.48 4.38
CA PHE A 86 -1.30 0.86 2.97
C PHE A 86 -0.83 -0.28 2.07
N GLU A 87 0.24 -0.97 2.47
CA GLU A 87 0.77 -2.14 1.76
C GLU A 87 -0.23 -3.30 1.79
N ALA A 88 -0.76 -3.64 2.96
CA ALA A 88 -1.76 -4.68 3.15
C ALA A 88 -3.03 -4.44 2.32
N ARG A 89 -3.52 -3.19 2.27
CA ARG A 89 -4.64 -2.80 1.43
C ARG A 89 -4.34 -2.96 -0.05
N THR A 90 -3.11 -2.66 -0.47
CA THR A 90 -2.68 -2.86 -1.85
C THR A 90 -2.71 -4.35 -2.22
N ILE A 91 -2.23 -5.23 -1.34
CA ILE A 91 -2.33 -6.69 -1.52
C ILE A 91 -3.78 -7.13 -1.64
N ALA A 92 -4.66 -6.66 -0.75
CA ALA A 92 -6.09 -6.99 -0.77
C ALA A 92 -6.76 -6.56 -2.09
N ILE A 93 -6.48 -5.35 -2.57
CA ILE A 93 -7.00 -4.84 -3.85
C ILE A 93 -6.54 -5.72 -5.02
N GLU A 94 -5.24 -6.07 -5.07
CA GLU A 94 -4.69 -6.94 -6.11
C GLU A 94 -5.40 -8.30 -6.15
N ARG A 95 -5.61 -8.92 -4.97
CA ARG A 95 -6.32 -10.20 -4.86
C ARG A 95 -7.79 -10.12 -5.27
N ILE A 96 -8.51 -9.07 -4.87
CA ILE A 96 -9.90 -8.84 -5.29
C ILE A 96 -10.01 -8.79 -6.82
N ARG A 97 -8.98 -8.24 -7.47
CA ARG A 97 -8.88 -8.16 -8.93
C ARG A 97 -8.33 -9.43 -9.59
N GLY A 98 -8.07 -10.49 -8.82
CA GLY A 98 -7.56 -11.77 -9.32
C GLY A 98 -6.06 -11.78 -9.62
N ARG A 99 -5.28 -10.81 -9.12
CA ARG A 99 -3.82 -10.74 -9.29
C ARG A 99 -3.09 -11.22 -8.04
N ARG A 100 -1.89 -11.77 -8.23
CA ARG A 100 -1.02 -12.23 -7.13
C ARG A 100 -0.10 -11.10 -6.66
N ALA A 101 0.26 -11.12 -5.38
CA ALA A 101 1.15 -10.15 -4.76
C ALA A 101 2.62 -10.62 -4.78
N ASP A 102 3.08 -11.12 -5.93
CA ASP A 102 4.41 -11.74 -6.09
C ASP A 102 5.55 -10.71 -5.92
N TRP A 103 5.25 -9.41 -6.06
CA TRP A 103 6.18 -8.29 -5.84
C TRP A 103 6.62 -8.10 -4.39
N LEU A 104 5.99 -8.79 -3.43
CA LEU A 104 6.42 -8.76 -2.02
C LEU A 104 7.73 -9.52 -1.79
N ASP A 105 8.16 -10.34 -2.75
CA ASP A 105 9.41 -11.11 -2.69
C ASP A 105 10.60 -10.35 -3.32
N GLU A 106 10.34 -9.18 -3.91
CA GLU A 106 11.34 -8.35 -4.60
C GLU A 106 11.88 -7.18 -3.76
N ASP A 107 11.27 -6.90 -2.60
CA ASP A 107 11.66 -5.85 -1.64
C ASP A 107 12.36 -6.43 -0.40
#